data_AF-A0A1Y2B2C1-F1
#
_entry.id   AF-A0A1Y2B2C1-F1
#
_cell.length_a   1.000
_cell.length_b   1.000
_cell.length_c   1.000
_cell.angle_alpha   90.00
_cell.angle_beta   90.00
_cell.angle_gamma   90.00
#
_symmetry.space_group_name_H-M   'P 1'
#
loop_
_entity.id
_entity.type
_entity.pdbx_description
1 polymer ?
#
loop_
_entity_poly.entity_id
_entity_poly.type
_entity_poly.pdbx_seq_one_letter_code
_entity_poly.pdbx_strand_id
1 'polypeptide(L)'
;CGGGISCPSGQCCSKYGYCGTTEKYCGSGCQSEFGKCNSSSKTTKATTTTTKKTTTTKSKTTSTSGKCGGGVSCPSGQCCSKYGYCGTTEKYCGSGCQSEFGKCNSSMVNSKTTSTSGKCGGGVSCPSGQCCSKYGYCGTTEKYCGSGCQSKFGKCIK
;
A
#
# COMPACT_ATOMS: atom_id res chain seq x y z
N CYS A 1 10.53 -5.77 -26.92
CA CYS A 1 11.77 -6.32 -26.33
C CYS A 1 12.12 -7.62 -27.05
N GLY A 2 13.37 -8.06 -27.01
CA GLY A 2 13.86 -9.13 -27.90
C GLY A 2 14.41 -8.58 -29.23
N GLY A 3 15.33 -9.32 -29.85
CA GLY A 3 16.14 -8.82 -30.97
C GLY A 3 17.19 -7.78 -30.56
N GLY A 4 17.69 -7.85 -29.32
CA GLY A 4 18.66 -6.88 -28.77
C GLY A 4 18.03 -5.66 -28.08
N ILE A 5 16.70 -5.55 -28.00
CA ILE A 5 15.99 -4.40 -27.43
C ILE A 5 15.40 -4.74 -26.05
N SER A 6 15.69 -3.95 -25.02
CA SER A 6 15.19 -4.11 -23.64
C SER A 6 13.94 -3.28 -23.34
N CYS A 7 13.15 -3.70 -22.34
CA CYS A 7 11.96 -2.96 -21.87
C CYS A 7 12.29 -1.73 -21.00
N PRO A 8 11.40 -0.72 -20.97
CA PRO A 8 11.49 0.43 -20.06
C PRO A 8 11.56 0.03 -18.57
N SER A 9 12.13 0.90 -17.74
CA SER A 9 12.46 0.62 -16.33
C SER A 9 11.26 0.08 -15.54
N GLY A 10 11.40 -1.12 -14.98
CA GLY A 10 10.39 -1.76 -14.15
C GLY A 10 9.41 -2.68 -14.89
N GLN A 11 9.56 -2.85 -16.21
CA GLN A 11 8.74 -3.77 -17.00
C GLN A 11 9.46 -5.09 -17.30
N CYS A 12 8.65 -6.15 -17.43
CA CYS A 12 9.07 -7.50 -17.77
C CYS A 12 9.00 -7.72 -19.28
N CYS A 13 9.89 -8.55 -19.82
CA CYS A 13 9.90 -8.92 -21.23
C CYS A 13 9.35 -10.34 -21.39
N SER A 14 8.17 -10.49 -21.97
CA SER A 14 7.55 -11.80 -22.14
C SER A 14 8.31 -12.69 -23.13
N LYS A 15 8.04 -14.00 -23.13
CA LYS A 15 8.62 -14.97 -24.09
C LYS A 15 8.43 -14.58 -25.56
N TYR A 16 7.39 -13.79 -25.85
CA TYR A 16 7.02 -13.35 -27.19
C TYR A 16 7.57 -11.97 -27.57
N GLY A 17 8.41 -11.36 -26.72
CA GLY A 17 9.06 -10.09 -27.03
C GLY A 17 8.23 -8.83 -26.71
N TYR A 18 7.23 -8.96 -25.84
CA TYR A 18 6.39 -7.83 -25.42
C TYR A 18 6.70 -7.36 -24.01
N CYS A 19 6.67 -6.04 -23.81
CA CYS A 19 6.90 -5.41 -22.51
C CYS A 19 5.60 -5.25 -21.73
N GLY A 20 5.62 -5.60 -20.44
CA GLY A 20 4.47 -5.39 -19.55
C GLY A 20 4.81 -5.69 -18.10
N THR A 21 3.90 -5.36 -17.18
CA THR A 21 4.10 -5.51 -15.73
C THR A 21 3.22 -6.59 -15.09
N THR A 22 2.35 -7.23 -15.87
CA THR A 22 1.44 -8.26 -15.36
C THR A 22 2.08 -9.65 -15.44
N GLU A 23 1.52 -10.62 -14.71
CA GLU A 23 2.03 -11.99 -14.62
C GLU A 23 2.22 -12.66 -15.99
N LYS A 24 1.41 -12.31 -16.99
CA LYS A 24 1.56 -12.77 -18.38
C LYS A 24 2.89 -12.36 -19.03
N TYR A 25 3.49 -11.25 -18.57
CA TYR A 25 4.77 -10.74 -19.06
C TYR A 25 5.92 -11.06 -18.12
N CYS A 26 5.65 -11.14 -16.80
CA CYS A 26 6.65 -11.37 -15.76
C CYS A 26 6.79 -12.83 -15.30
N GLY A 27 5.87 -13.69 -15.74
CA GLY A 27 5.76 -15.09 -15.34
C GLY A 27 6.69 -16.02 -16.10
N SER A 28 6.31 -17.30 -16.19
CA SER A 28 7.12 -18.34 -16.81
C SER A 28 7.41 -18.03 -18.29
N GLY A 29 8.70 -18.05 -18.66
CA GLY A 29 9.16 -17.70 -20.00
C GLY A 29 9.54 -16.23 -20.20
N CYS A 30 9.56 -15.41 -19.15
CA CYS A 30 10.05 -14.06 -19.22
C CYS A 30 11.57 -14.02 -19.55
N GLN A 31 11.95 -13.20 -20.52
CA GLN A 31 13.32 -13.02 -21.03
C GLN A 31 14.11 -12.02 -20.15
N SER A 32 14.82 -12.55 -19.14
CA SER A 32 15.51 -11.77 -18.10
C SER A 32 16.61 -10.84 -18.62
N GLU A 33 17.15 -11.14 -19.79
CA GLU A 33 18.17 -10.32 -20.46
C GLU A 33 17.60 -9.02 -21.03
N PHE A 34 16.29 -8.99 -21.30
CA PHE A 34 15.60 -7.87 -21.96
C PHE A 34 14.50 -7.25 -21.09
N GLY A 35 14.32 -7.69 -19.84
CA GLY A 35 13.33 -7.15 -18.91
C GLY A 35 13.44 -7.72 -17.50
N LYS A 36 12.66 -7.16 -16.56
CA LYS A 36 12.65 -7.53 -15.13
C LYS A 36 11.94 -8.86 -14.85
N CYS A 37 12.40 -9.94 -15.46
CA CYS A 37 11.88 -11.27 -15.26
C CYS A 37 12.25 -11.78 -13.89
N ASN A 38 11.28 -12.35 -13.17
CA ASN A 38 11.33 -12.57 -11.71
C ASN A 38 10.95 -11.34 -10.85
N SER A 39 10.31 -10.32 -11.44
CA SER A 39 9.51 -9.34 -10.68
C SER A 39 8.08 -9.82 -10.53
N SER A 40 7.89 -10.93 -9.81
CA SER A 40 6.72 -10.95 -8.92
C SER A 40 7.01 -9.88 -7.88
N SER A 41 6.36 -8.72 -8.00
CA SER A 41 6.43 -7.71 -6.96
C SER A 41 5.79 -8.28 -5.71
N LYS A 42 6.57 -8.94 -4.86
CA LYS A 42 6.57 -8.54 -3.47
C LYS A 42 7.80 -7.67 -3.32
N THR A 43 7.56 -6.38 -3.45
CA THR A 43 8.49 -5.32 -3.05
C THR A 43 9.10 -5.69 -1.70
N THR A 44 10.29 -6.25 -1.73
CA THR A 44 11.21 -6.33 -0.60
C THR A 44 11.73 -4.91 -0.42
N LYS A 45 11.25 -4.20 0.61
CA LYS A 45 11.93 -2.98 1.07
C LYS A 45 12.88 -3.39 2.20
N ALA A 46 14.17 -3.21 1.95
CA ALA A 46 15.30 -3.47 2.85
C ALA A 46 15.06 -2.90 4.26
N THR A 47 15.20 -3.71 5.33
CA THR A 47 16.46 -4.04 6.02
C THR A 47 17.21 -2.82 6.54
N THR A 48 16.74 -2.26 7.65
CA THR A 48 17.65 -1.78 8.69
C THR A 48 17.82 -2.93 9.67
N THR A 49 19.05 -3.39 9.79
CA THR A 49 19.51 -4.43 10.71
C THR A 49 19.16 -4.03 12.13
N THR A 50 18.28 -4.78 12.78
CA THR A 50 18.30 -4.89 14.24
C THR A 50 17.71 -6.23 14.64
N THR A 51 18.64 -7.11 14.96
CA THR A 51 18.56 -8.36 15.72
C THR A 51 17.18 -9.02 15.82
N LYS A 52 17.02 -10.04 14.99
CA LYS A 52 16.08 -11.16 15.08
C LYS A 52 15.83 -11.57 16.53
N LYS A 53 14.65 -11.25 17.09
CA LYS A 53 14.07 -12.07 18.16
C LYS A 53 13.05 -13.01 17.54
N THR A 54 13.54 -14.19 17.21
CA THR A 54 12.71 -15.34 16.87
C THR A 54 11.87 -15.67 18.10
N THR A 55 10.58 -15.36 18.06
CA THR A 55 9.60 -16.03 18.91
C THR A 55 8.70 -16.83 17.99
N THR A 56 9.07 -18.09 17.84
CA THR A 56 8.19 -19.20 17.50
C THR A 56 6.89 -19.09 18.29
N THR A 57 5.73 -19.04 17.65
CA THR A 57 4.48 -19.63 18.19
C THR A 57 3.30 -19.54 17.20
N LYS A 58 2.72 -20.71 16.93
CA LYS A 58 1.34 -21.06 16.51
C LYS A 58 0.71 -20.32 15.31
N SER A 59 0.38 -21.13 14.30
CA SER A 59 -0.57 -20.83 13.22
C SER A 59 -1.79 -20.09 13.78
N LYS A 60 -1.94 -18.83 13.38
CA LYS A 60 -2.99 -17.92 13.84
C LYS A 60 -3.78 -17.52 12.61
N THR A 61 -5.04 -17.94 12.57
CA THR A 61 -5.90 -17.80 11.39
C THR A 61 -6.13 -16.32 11.09
N THR A 62 -5.91 -15.91 9.84
CA THR A 62 -6.18 -14.53 9.41
C THR A 62 -7.68 -14.32 9.23
N SER A 63 -8.20 -13.24 9.78
CA SER A 63 -9.62 -12.89 9.72
C SER A 63 -10.10 -12.56 8.32
N THR A 64 -11.18 -13.20 7.88
CA THR A 64 -11.95 -12.84 6.68
C THR A 64 -13.21 -12.05 6.99
N SER A 65 -13.66 -12.03 8.24
CA SER A 65 -14.91 -11.39 8.69
C SER A 65 -14.70 -10.03 9.36
N GLY A 66 -13.45 -9.56 9.45
CA GLY A 66 -13.10 -8.29 10.10
C GLY A 66 -13.09 -8.35 11.62
N LYS A 67 -13.18 -9.54 12.23
CA LYS A 67 -13.05 -9.77 13.68
C LYS A 67 -11.66 -10.29 14.06
N CYS A 68 -11.20 -9.99 15.27
CA CYS A 68 -9.91 -10.43 15.78
C CYS A 68 -9.96 -10.74 17.28
N GLY A 69 -8.94 -11.43 17.79
CA GLY A 69 -8.94 -12.02 19.13
C GLY A 69 -9.17 -13.54 19.07
N GLY A 70 -9.01 -14.25 20.19
CA GLY A 70 -9.33 -15.68 20.29
C GLY A 70 -8.57 -16.60 19.31
N GLY A 71 -7.34 -16.23 18.95
CA GLY A 71 -6.54 -16.94 17.94
C GLY A 71 -6.70 -16.44 16.51
N VAL A 72 -7.46 -15.37 16.27
CA VAL A 72 -7.69 -14.80 14.93
C VAL A 72 -7.06 -13.42 14.80
N SER A 73 -6.18 -13.23 13.82
CA SER A 73 -5.48 -11.96 13.59
C SER A 73 -6.08 -11.17 12.44
N CYS A 74 -5.98 -9.86 12.51
CA CYS A 74 -6.39 -8.99 11.43
C CYS A 74 -5.52 -9.16 10.18
N PRO A 75 -6.08 -8.89 8.99
CA PRO A 75 -5.32 -8.80 7.76
C PRO A 75 -4.11 -7.87 7.91
N SER A 76 -3.06 -8.16 7.15
CA SER A 76 -1.80 -7.43 7.20
C SER A 76 -2.01 -5.92 7.11
N GLY A 77 -1.48 -5.18 8.09
CA GLY A 77 -1.57 -3.72 8.13
C GLY A 77 -2.81 -3.18 8.83
N GLN A 78 -3.67 -4.04 9.37
CA GLN A 78 -4.80 -3.64 10.21
C GLN A 78 -4.47 -3.84 11.70
N CYS A 79 -5.11 -3.01 12.51
CA CYS A 79 -5.07 -3.02 13.95
C CYS A 79 -6.24 -3.83 14.49
N CYS A 80 -6.00 -4.58 15.55
CA CYS A 80 -7.07 -5.25 16.28
C CYS A 80 -7.50 -4.37 17.43
N SER A 81 -8.68 -3.77 17.35
CA SER A 81 -9.21 -2.91 18.42
C SER A 81 -9.41 -3.68 19.73
N LYS A 82 -9.52 -2.96 20.85
CA LYS A 82 -9.91 -3.55 22.15
C LYS A 82 -11.24 -4.32 22.12
N TYR A 83 -12.07 -4.05 21.12
CA TYR A 83 -13.38 -4.69 20.92
C TYR A 83 -13.32 -5.92 20.00
N GLY A 84 -12.14 -6.34 19.55
CA GLY A 84 -11.99 -7.53 18.70
C GLY A 84 -12.40 -7.29 17.25
N TYR A 85 -12.19 -6.08 16.73
CA TYR A 85 -12.43 -5.74 15.33
C TYR A 85 -11.19 -5.21 14.63
N CYS A 86 -11.09 -5.50 13.34
CA CYS A 86 -10.01 -5.10 12.47
C CYS A 86 -10.29 -3.77 11.77
N GLY A 87 -9.30 -2.89 11.73
CA GLY A 87 -9.38 -1.63 11.00
C GLY A 87 -8.05 -0.88 11.02
N THR A 88 -7.97 0.23 10.30
CA THR A 88 -6.73 1.00 10.15
C THR A 88 -6.79 2.38 10.79
N THR A 89 -7.94 2.79 11.33
CA THR A 89 -8.11 4.11 11.95
C THR A 89 -7.73 4.11 13.42
N GLU A 90 -7.58 5.28 14.02
CA GLU A 90 -7.24 5.47 15.43
C GLU A 90 -8.19 4.74 16.38
N LYS A 91 -9.48 4.60 16.03
CA LYS A 91 -10.43 3.80 16.81
C LYS A 91 -10.02 2.33 16.96
N TYR A 92 -9.28 1.80 15.99
CA TYR A 92 -8.80 0.42 15.96
C TYR A 92 -7.35 0.30 16.42
N CYS A 93 -6.53 1.29 16.08
CA CYS A 93 -5.08 1.32 16.32
C CYS A 93 -4.66 2.04 17.61
N GLY A 94 -5.57 2.76 18.25
CA GLY A 94 -5.31 3.57 19.43
C GLY A 94 -5.28 2.77 20.72
N SER A 95 -5.57 3.44 21.83
CA SER A 95 -5.48 2.86 23.18
C SER A 95 -6.32 1.58 23.32
N GLY A 96 -5.66 0.50 23.73
CA GLY A 96 -6.27 -0.82 23.90
C GLY A 96 -6.23 -1.72 22.65
N CYS A 97 -5.52 -1.33 21.60
CA CYS A 97 -5.28 -2.21 20.48
C CYS A 97 -4.53 -3.49 20.92
N GLN A 98 -4.99 -4.65 20.44
CA GLN A 98 -4.46 -5.98 20.77
C GLN A 98 -3.33 -6.37 19.82
N SER A 99 -2.08 -6.13 20.23
CA SER A 99 -0.88 -6.28 19.39
C SER A 99 -0.59 -7.73 18.97
N GLU A 100 -1.09 -8.71 19.74
CA GLU A 100 -1.02 -10.11 19.35
C GLU A 100 -1.87 -10.44 18.11
N PHE A 101 -2.88 -9.62 17.80
CA PHE A 101 -3.85 -9.87 16.75
C PHE A 101 -3.84 -8.79 15.67
N GLY A 102 -2.97 -7.77 15.76
CA GLY A 102 -2.90 -6.68 14.77
C GLY A 102 -1.76 -5.70 15.04
N LYS A 103 -1.58 -4.71 14.15
CA LYS A 103 -0.49 -3.73 14.24
C LYS A 103 -0.85 -2.51 15.08
N CYS A 104 -0.66 -2.61 16.40
CA CYS A 104 -1.06 -1.57 17.35
C CYS A 104 -0.08 -0.42 17.54
N ASN A 105 1.06 -0.43 16.85
CA ASN A 105 2.00 0.67 16.91
C ASN A 105 1.58 1.78 15.94
N SER A 106 1.28 2.93 16.54
CA SER A 106 0.83 4.21 15.97
C SER A 106 1.76 4.85 14.91
N SER A 107 2.65 4.10 14.26
CA SER A 107 3.36 4.57 13.06
C SER A 107 2.54 4.36 11.77
N MET A 108 1.41 3.65 11.85
CA MET A 108 0.48 3.50 10.72
C MET A 108 -0.59 4.60 10.62
N VAL A 109 -0.74 5.48 11.62
CA VAL A 109 -1.55 6.72 11.48
C VAL A 109 -0.89 7.77 10.57
N ASN A 110 0.34 7.53 10.12
CA ASN A 110 0.94 8.29 9.01
C ASN A 110 0.64 7.69 7.63
N SER A 111 -0.22 6.66 7.56
CA SER A 111 -0.86 6.29 6.29
C SER A 111 -1.87 7.37 5.98
N LYS A 112 -1.37 8.44 5.36
CA LYS A 112 -2.09 9.37 4.48
C LYS A 112 -3.49 8.81 4.16
N THR A 113 -4.50 9.15 4.97
CA THR A 113 -5.79 8.45 4.92
C THR A 113 -6.40 8.74 3.57
N THR A 114 -6.44 7.77 2.67
CA THR A 114 -6.93 8.02 1.32
C THR A 114 -8.45 8.22 1.37
N SER A 115 -8.90 9.34 0.83
CA SER A 115 -10.30 9.74 0.80
C SER A 115 -11.12 8.80 -0.08
N THR A 116 -12.18 8.25 0.49
CA THR A 116 -13.25 7.55 -0.23
C THR A 116 -14.50 8.41 -0.45
N SER A 117 -14.61 9.54 0.27
CA SER A 117 -15.76 10.46 0.19
C SER A 117 -15.50 11.68 -0.71
N GLY A 118 -14.31 11.79 -1.29
CA GLY A 118 -13.90 12.94 -2.11
C GLY A 118 -13.47 14.17 -1.31
N LYS A 119 -13.39 14.10 0.03
CA LYS A 119 -12.85 15.17 0.88
C LYS A 119 -11.39 14.95 1.25
N CYS A 120 -10.60 16.01 1.37
CA CYS A 120 -9.19 15.97 1.78
C CYS A 120 -8.83 17.11 2.73
N GLY A 121 -7.65 17.04 3.34
CA GLY A 121 -7.24 17.89 4.46
C GLY A 121 -7.36 17.15 5.80
N GLY A 122 -6.79 17.72 6.87
CA GLY A 122 -6.89 17.16 8.23
C GLY A 122 -6.30 15.74 8.37
N GLY A 123 -5.25 15.41 7.62
CA GLY A 123 -4.65 14.06 7.60
C GLY A 123 -5.23 13.12 6.55
N VAL A 124 -6.28 13.54 5.83
CA VAL A 124 -6.92 12.80 4.73
C VAL A 124 -6.42 13.33 3.39
N SER A 125 -6.14 12.43 2.45
CA SER A 125 -5.58 12.77 1.14
C SER A 125 -6.34 12.15 0.00
N CYS A 126 -6.23 12.76 -1.16
CA CYS A 126 -6.95 12.27 -2.32
C CYS A 126 -6.37 10.96 -2.87
N PRO A 127 -7.21 10.14 -3.51
CA PRO A 127 -6.78 8.99 -4.31
C PRO A 127 -5.63 9.33 -5.26
N SER A 128 -4.86 8.30 -5.63
CA SER A 128 -3.69 8.46 -6.49
C SER A 128 -4.03 9.23 -7.78
N GLY A 129 -3.29 10.31 -8.04
CA GLY A 129 -3.48 11.15 -9.23
C GLY A 129 -4.45 12.31 -9.05
N GLN A 130 -5.15 12.40 -7.92
CA GLN A 130 -6.03 13.53 -7.63
C GLN A 130 -5.35 14.61 -6.79
N CYS A 131 -5.83 15.82 -6.95
CA CYS A 131 -5.41 17.03 -6.31
C CYS A 131 -6.35 17.34 -5.14
N CYS A 132 -5.80 17.91 -4.07
CA CYS A 132 -6.60 18.39 -2.95
C CYS A 132 -6.77 19.90 -3.10
N SER A 133 -7.97 20.37 -3.42
CA SER A 133 -8.22 21.79 -3.60
C SER A 133 -8.02 22.58 -2.30
N LYS A 134 -7.93 23.91 -2.42
CA LYS A 134 -7.92 24.83 -1.26
C LYS A 134 -9.10 24.61 -0.32
N TYR A 135 -10.22 24.11 -0.83
CA TYR A 135 -11.46 23.86 -0.09
C TYR A 135 -11.54 22.45 0.52
N GLY A 136 -10.51 21.62 0.39
CA GLY A 136 -10.50 20.28 0.96
C GLY A 136 -11.33 19.28 0.18
N TYR A 137 -11.33 19.39 -1.16
CA TYR A 137 -11.98 18.43 -2.04
C TYR A 137 -11.01 17.83 -3.05
N CYS A 138 -11.26 16.58 -3.40
CA CYS A 138 -10.48 15.82 -4.35
C CYS A 138 -11.00 15.96 -5.78
N GLY A 139 -10.09 16.20 -6.72
CA GLY A 139 -10.42 16.28 -8.13
C GLY A 139 -9.16 16.34 -9.00
N THR A 140 -9.33 16.27 -10.31
CA THR A 140 -8.22 16.26 -11.28
C THR A 140 -8.16 17.50 -12.17
N THR A 141 -9.16 18.41 -12.09
CA THR A 141 -9.19 19.61 -12.92
C THR A 141 -8.37 20.74 -12.30
N GLU A 142 -8.06 21.75 -13.11
CA GLU A 142 -7.26 22.92 -12.72
C GLU A 142 -7.79 23.62 -11.46
N LYS A 143 -9.11 23.64 -11.24
CA LYS A 143 -9.73 24.18 -10.03
C LYS A 143 -9.29 23.47 -8.74
N TYR A 144 -8.95 22.18 -8.83
CA TYR A 144 -8.46 21.38 -7.72
C TYR A 144 -6.93 21.36 -7.63
N CYS A 145 -6.28 21.40 -8.79
CA CYS A 145 -4.84 21.19 -8.91
C CYS A 145 -4.01 22.48 -8.92
N GLY A 146 -4.62 23.59 -9.34
CA GLY A 146 -3.98 24.89 -9.50
C GLY A 146 -3.76 25.63 -8.18
N SER A 147 -3.80 26.96 -8.24
CA SER A 147 -3.41 27.82 -7.11
C SER A 147 -4.23 27.52 -5.84
N GLY A 148 -3.53 27.27 -4.73
CA GLY A 148 -4.12 26.88 -3.45
C GLY A 148 -4.34 25.38 -3.25
N CYS A 149 -3.90 24.53 -4.18
CA CYS A 149 -3.89 23.09 -3.97
C CYS A 149 -2.99 22.68 -2.77
N GLN A 150 -3.50 21.78 -1.93
CA GLN A 150 -2.85 21.29 -0.72
C GLN A 150 -1.94 20.09 -1.03
N SER A 151 -0.66 20.37 -1.31
CA SER A 151 0.33 19.37 -1.75
C SER A 151 0.62 18.26 -0.74
N LYS A 152 0.38 18.51 0.56
CA LYS A 152 0.43 17.47 1.60
C LYS A 152 -0.63 16.38 1.38
N PHE A 153 -1.74 16.72 0.74
CA PHE A 153 -2.94 15.88 0.62
C PHE A 153 -3.30 15.50 -0.83
N GLY A 154 -2.59 15.99 -1.85
CA GLY A 154 -2.86 15.67 -3.26
C GLY A 154 -1.72 16.05 -4.19
N LYS A 155 -1.84 15.70 -5.49
CA LYS A 155 -0.85 16.06 -6.52
C LYS A 155 -1.14 17.44 -7.12
N CYS A 156 -0.53 18.49 -6.60
CA CYS A 156 -0.72 19.85 -7.13
C CYS A 156 0.14 20.10 -8.38
N ILE A 157 -0.40 20.84 -9.34
CA ILE A 157 0.37 21.42 -10.45
C ILE A 157 0.95 22.75 -9.94
N LYS A 158 2.25 22.96 -10.19
CA LYS A 158 2.93 24.22 -9.88
C LYS A 158 2.74 25.20 -11.03
#